data_AF-A0A183F1A1-F1
#
_entry.id   AF-A0A183F1A1-F1
#
_cell.length_a   1.000
_cell.length_b   1.000
_cell.length_c   1.000
_cell.angle_alpha   90.00
_cell.angle_beta   90.00
_cell.angle_gamma   90.00
#
_symmetry.space_group_name_H-M   'P 1'
#
loop_
_entity.id
_entity.type
_entity.pdbx_description
1 polymer ?
#
loop_
_entity_poly.entity_id
_entity_poly.type
_entity_poly.pdbx_seq_one_letter_code
_entity_poly.pdbx_strand_id
1 'polypeptide(L)'
;MLQTRAASLAVDSVKESEILECIEAAYFIEEGFDATDYELKKVVAGEGLEDLGGEMEKLKQQLQVVSKRISALIVQNSPSYSAQLKDIGEMQTSLSSILSAVQNIRR
;
A
#
# COMPACT_ATOMS: atom_id res chain seq x y z
N MET A 1 13.47 -22.76 -19.63
CA MET A 1 13.70 -21.33 -19.33
C MET A 1 12.48 -20.63 -18.73
N LEU A 2 11.28 -20.68 -19.34
CA LEU A 2 10.07 -20.02 -18.79
C LEU A 2 9.57 -20.65 -17.47
N GLN A 3 9.61 -21.98 -17.35
CA GLN A 3 9.11 -22.71 -16.18
C GLN A 3 9.95 -22.46 -14.91
N THR A 4 11.27 -22.29 -15.06
CA THR A 4 12.19 -21.95 -13.97
C THR A 4 11.93 -20.55 -13.39
N ARG A 5 11.53 -19.61 -14.25
CA ARG A 5 11.29 -18.21 -13.86
C ARG A 5 9.96 -18.03 -13.11
N ALA A 6 8.92 -18.76 -13.53
CA ALA A 6 7.63 -18.79 -12.83
C ALA A 6 7.74 -19.40 -11.43
N ALA A 7 8.52 -20.47 -11.27
CA ALA A 7 8.80 -21.07 -9.96
C ALA A 7 9.55 -20.10 -9.02
N SER A 8 10.52 -19.34 -9.54
CA SER A 8 11.25 -18.33 -8.75
C SER A 8 10.34 -17.19 -8.27
N LEU A 9 9.44 -16.70 -9.12
CA LEU A 9 8.47 -15.66 -8.76
C LEU A 9 7.45 -16.13 -7.70
N ALA A 10 7.04 -17.40 -7.76
CA ALA A 10 6.16 -17.99 -6.76
C ALA A 10 6.84 -18.11 -5.40
N VAL A 11 8.11 -18.52 -5.37
CA VAL A 11 8.93 -18.60 -4.14
C VAL A 11 9.14 -17.20 -3.54
N ASP A 12 9.40 -16.18 -4.37
CA ASP A 12 9.53 -14.81 -3.89
C ASP A 12 8.22 -14.29 -3.28
N SER A 13 7.06 -14.64 -3.86
CA SER A 13 5.77 -14.25 -3.30
C SER A 13 5.46 -14.90 -1.95
N VAL A 14 5.88 -16.16 -1.73
CA VAL A 14 5.68 -16.86 -0.45
C VAL A 14 6.54 -16.21 0.63
N LYS A 15 7.83 -15.99 0.36
CA LYS A 15 8.74 -15.30 1.30
C LYS A 15 8.26 -13.91 1.66
N GLU A 16 7.76 -13.16 0.68
CA GLU A 16 7.17 -11.84 0.95
C GLU A 16 5.95 -11.93 1.86
N SER A 17 5.10 -12.95 1.73
CA SER A 17 3.95 -13.15 2.63
C SER A 17 4.41 -13.41 4.06
N GLU A 18 5.40 -14.31 4.23
CA GLU A 18 5.98 -14.61 5.54
C GLU A 18 6.57 -13.35 6.20
N ILE A 19 7.26 -12.51 5.43
CA ILE A 19 7.81 -11.23 5.92
C ILE A 19 6.69 -10.28 6.40
N LEU A 20 5.59 -10.20 5.66
CA LEU A 20 4.44 -9.37 6.03
C LEU A 20 3.72 -9.88 7.29
N GLU A 21 3.58 -11.20 7.42
CA GLU A 21 2.98 -11.85 8.59
C GLU A 21 3.82 -11.66 9.86
N CYS A 22 5.12 -11.39 9.71
CA CYS A 22 6.03 -11.10 10.83
C CYS A 22 6.08 -9.61 11.22
N ILE A 23 5.29 -8.73 10.60
CA ILE A 23 5.23 -7.32 11.00
C ILE A 23 4.48 -7.22 12.32
N GLU A 24 5.07 -6.52 13.29
CA GLU A 24 4.49 -6.38 14.63
C GLU A 24 3.20 -5.58 14.58
N ALA A 25 2.21 -6.00 15.39
CA ALA A 25 0.88 -5.39 15.42
C ALA A 25 0.89 -3.88 15.72
N ALA A 26 1.92 -3.40 16.44
CA ALA A 26 2.10 -1.98 16.75
C ALA A 26 2.18 -1.10 15.49
N TYR A 27 2.73 -1.62 14.38
CA TYR A 27 2.84 -0.90 13.10
C TYR A 27 1.49 -0.65 12.40
N PHE A 28 0.40 -1.27 12.87
CA PHE A 28 -0.94 -1.10 12.32
C PHE A 28 -1.80 -0.11 13.12
N ILE A 29 -1.23 0.59 14.10
CA ILE A 29 -1.92 1.64 14.85
C ILE A 29 -2.10 2.87 13.93
N GLU A 30 -3.35 3.24 13.66
CA GLU A 30 -3.70 4.23 12.63
C GLU A 30 -3.31 5.68 12.97
N GLU A 31 -3.37 6.07 14.25
CA GLU A 31 -3.11 7.44 14.69
C GLU A 31 -2.03 7.50 15.78
N GLY A 32 -1.11 8.45 15.65
CA GLY A 32 -0.12 8.78 16.68
C GLY A 32 0.99 7.75 16.87
N PHE A 33 1.11 6.74 16.01
CA PHE A 33 2.21 5.78 16.07
C PHE A 33 3.52 6.39 15.56
N ASP A 34 4.56 6.31 16.40
CA ASP A 34 5.93 6.67 16.04
C ASP A 34 6.79 5.41 16.03
N ALA A 35 7.06 4.91 14.83
CA ALA A 35 7.88 3.72 14.62
C ALA A 35 9.33 3.89 15.13
N THR A 36 9.85 5.13 15.14
CA THR A 36 11.22 5.40 15.61
C THR A 36 11.28 5.28 17.12
N ASP A 37 10.35 5.94 17.82
CA ASP A 37 10.24 5.86 19.28
C ASP A 37 9.94 4.42 19.74
N TYR A 38 9.07 3.70 19.02
CA TYR A 38 8.76 2.30 19.29
C TYR A 38 10.00 1.39 19.25
N GLU A 39 10.77 1.44 18.16
CA GLU A 39 11.96 0.59 18.02
C GLU A 39 13.09 1.02 18.97
N LEU A 40 13.27 2.33 19.22
CA LEU A 40 14.24 2.81 20.19
C LEU A 40 13.91 2.34 21.62
N LYS A 41 12.63 2.31 21.99
CA LYS A 41 12.19 1.79 23.30
C LYS A 41 12.51 0.31 23.46
N LYS A 42 12.37 -0.50 22.41
CA LYS A 42 12.75 -1.93 22.43
C LYS A 42 14.25 -2.09 22.68
N VAL A 43 15.07 -1.31 21.97
CA VAL A 43 16.53 -1.31 22.16
C VAL A 43 16.91 -0.89 23.59
N VAL A 44 16.28 0.16 24.13
CA VAL A 44 16.52 0.62 25.51
C VAL A 44 16.07 -0.41 26.54
N ALA A 45 15.00 -1.17 26.26
CA ALA A 45 14.53 -2.28 27.10
C ALA A 45 15.45 -3.51 27.04
N GLY A 46 16.47 -3.49 26.17
CA GLY A 46 17.43 -4.56 26.02
C GLY A 46 17.04 -5.63 25.00
N GLU A 47 15.92 -5.44 24.27
CA GLU A 47 15.49 -6.33 23.21
C GLU A 47 16.37 -6.17 21.97
N GLY A 48 16.82 -7.27 21.38
CA GLY A 48 17.60 -7.24 20.14
C GLY A 48 19.02 -6.66 20.24
N LEU A 49 19.51 -6.36 21.45
CA LEU A 49 20.89 -5.86 21.65
C LEU A 49 21.96 -6.86 21.21
N GLU A 50 21.64 -8.15 21.21
CA GLU A 50 22.55 -9.22 20.79
C GLU A 50 22.84 -9.18 19.28
N ASP A 51 21.89 -8.68 18.48
CA ASP A 51 22.02 -8.54 17.02
C ASP A 51 21.21 -7.34 16.48
N LEU A 52 21.64 -6.13 16.85
CA LEU A 52 21.02 -4.90 16.37
C LEU A 52 21.11 -4.77 14.84
N GLY A 53 22.16 -5.33 14.23
CA GLY A 53 22.32 -5.36 12.78
C GLY A 53 21.24 -6.21 12.10
N GLY A 54 20.96 -7.40 12.66
CA GLY A 54 19.90 -8.29 12.22
C GLY A 54 18.52 -7.66 12.35
N GLU A 55 18.21 -7.02 13.48
CA GLU A 55 16.92 -6.32 13.65
C GLU A 55 16.76 -5.15 12.66
N MET A 56 17.83 -4.36 12.43
CA MET A 56 17.80 -3.31 11.41
C MET A 56 17.56 -3.89 10.01
N GLU A 57 18.19 -5.01 9.67
CA GLU A 57 18.04 -5.65 8.37
C GLU A 57 16.64 -6.24 8.18
N LYS A 58 16.07 -6.84 9.23
CA LYS A 58 14.67 -7.29 9.25
C LYS A 58 13.70 -6.14 8.99
N LEU A 59 13.86 -5.00 9.66
CA LEU A 59 13.02 -3.81 9.43
C LEU A 59 13.15 -3.29 7.98
N LYS A 60 14.36 -3.28 7.41
CA LYS A 60 14.58 -2.91 6.01
C LYS A 60 13.88 -3.85 5.04
N GLN A 61 13.96 -5.16 5.28
CA GLN A 61 13.29 -6.16 4.45
C GLN A 61 11.77 -6.00 4.51
N GLN A 62 11.20 -5.82 5.70
CA GLN A 62 9.78 -5.53 5.88
C GLN A 62 9.36 -4.27 5.10
N LEU A 63 10.11 -3.16 5.24
CA LEU A 63 9.85 -1.92 4.51
C LEU A 63 9.89 -2.12 2.98
N GLN A 64 10.88 -2.85 2.47
CA GLN A 64 10.99 -3.14 1.04
C GLN A 64 9.79 -3.94 0.52
N VAL A 65 9.40 -4.99 1.23
CA VAL A 65 8.25 -5.83 0.83
C VAL A 65 6.96 -5.02 0.85
N VAL A 66 6.70 -4.27 1.92
CA VAL A 66 5.52 -3.39 2.04
C VAL A 66 5.50 -2.37 0.90
N SER A 67 6.61 -1.67 0.66
CA SER A 67 6.72 -0.65 -0.39
C SER A 67 6.45 -1.24 -1.78
N LYS A 68 7.01 -2.41 -2.07
CA LYS A 68 6.79 -3.14 -3.33
C LYS A 68 5.31 -3.52 -3.50
N ARG A 69 4.68 -4.05 -2.44
CA ARG A 69 3.28 -4.48 -2.46
C ARG A 69 2.31 -3.31 -2.63
N ILE A 70 2.53 -2.21 -1.91
CA ILE A 70 1.76 -0.97 -2.08
C ILE A 70 1.91 -0.45 -3.52
N SER A 71 3.14 -0.42 -4.04
CA SER A 71 3.40 0.04 -5.42
C SER A 71 2.65 -0.83 -6.44
N ALA A 72 2.68 -2.16 -6.27
CA ALA A 72 1.94 -3.08 -7.12
C ALA A 72 0.42 -2.86 -7.02
N LEU A 73 -0.11 -2.67 -5.81
CA LEU A 73 -1.53 -2.36 -5.59
C LEU A 73 -1.94 -1.05 -6.26
N ILE A 74 -1.12 0.00 -6.17
CA ILE A 74 -1.37 1.29 -6.83
C ILE A 74 -1.45 1.10 -8.34
N VAL A 75 -0.48 0.41 -8.93
CA VAL A 75 -0.46 0.13 -10.37
C VAL A 75 -1.67 -0.70 -10.80
N GLN A 76 -2.03 -1.72 -10.02
CA GLN A 76 -3.19 -2.57 -10.29
C GLN A 76 -4.52 -1.80 -10.23
N ASN A 77 -4.67 -0.88 -9.28
CA ASN A 77 -5.91 -0.11 -9.09
C ASN A 77 -5.99 1.16 -9.94
N SER A 78 -4.86 1.65 -10.48
CA SER A 78 -4.81 2.87 -11.30
C SER A 78 -5.81 2.90 -12.46
N PRO A 79 -5.98 1.82 -13.27
CA PRO A 79 -6.99 1.79 -14.32
C PRO A 79 -8.42 1.96 -13.81
N SER A 80 -8.75 1.34 -12.67
CA SER A 80 -10.09 1.45 -12.06
C SER A 80 -10.38 2.89 -11.59
N TYR A 81 -9.39 3.53 -10.95
CA TYR A 81 -9.51 4.93 -10.56
C TYR A 81 -9.71 5.86 -11.76
N SER A 82 -8.98 5.65 -12.85
CA SER A 82 -9.15 6.47 -14.06
C SER A 82 -10.51 6.28 -14.73
N ALA A 83 -11.05 5.04 -14.72
CA ALA A 83 -12.40 4.76 -15.21
C ALA A 83 -13.47 5.46 -14.36
N GLN A 84 -13.37 5.36 -13.03
CA GLN A 84 -14.32 6.03 -12.13
C GLN A 84 -14.31 7.56 -12.30
N LEU A 85 -13.14 8.16 -12.53
CA LEU A 85 -13.04 9.60 -12.82
C LEU A 85 -13.69 9.98 -14.15
N LYS A 86 -13.57 9.14 -15.17
CA LYS A 86 -14.25 9.33 -16.46
C LYS A 86 -15.77 9.30 -16.29
N ASP A 87 -16.28 8.33 -15.54
CA ASP A 87 -17.72 8.19 -15.27
C ASP A 87 -18.27 9.42 -14.51
N ILE A 88 -17.51 9.95 -13.54
CA ILE A 88 -17.86 11.20 -12.85
C ILE A 88 -17.93 12.39 -13.83
N GLY A 89 -16.97 12.49 -14.76
CA GLY A 89 -16.98 13.54 -15.79
C GLY A 89 -18.18 13.44 -16.73
N GLU A 90 -18.56 12.22 -17.12
CA GLU A 90 -19.76 11.98 -17.94
C GLU A 90 -21.03 12.37 -17.18
N MET A 91 -21.15 11.98 -15.91
CA MET A 91 -22.27 12.39 -15.05
C MET A 91 -22.35 13.92 -14.90
N GLN A 92 -21.22 14.60 -14.68
CA GLN A 92 -21.18 16.06 -14.59
C GLN A 92 -21.65 16.73 -15.89
N THR A 93 -21.27 16.16 -17.04
CA THR A 93 -21.68 16.66 -18.36
C THR A 93 -23.19 16.47 -18.58
N SER A 94 -23.74 15.32 -18.21
CA SER A 94 -25.18 15.06 -18.26
C SER A 94 -25.96 16.01 -17.36
N LEU A 95 -25.53 16.19 -16.11
CA LEU A 95 -26.15 17.13 -15.16
C LEU A 95 -26.12 18.57 -15.67
N SER A 96 -25.00 19.00 -16.24
CA SER A 96 -24.85 20.34 -16.83
C SER A 96 -25.81 20.54 -18.02
N SER A 97 -25.98 19.49 -18.84
CA SER A 97 -26.92 19.51 -19.97
C SER A 97 -28.37 19.63 -19.50
N ILE A 98 -28.76 18.87 -18.48
CA ILE A 98 -30.10 18.94 -17.86
C ILE A 98 -30.35 20.33 -17.27
N LEU A 99 -29.38 20.87 -16.51
CA LEU A 99 -29.47 22.19 -15.92
C LEU A 99 -29.72 23.27 -16.98
N SER A 100 -28.96 23.22 -18.08
CA SER A 100 -29.12 24.14 -19.22
C SER A 100 -30.51 24.03 -19.87
N ALA A 101 -31.00 22.80 -20.09
CA ALA A 101 -32.34 22.57 -20.62
C ALA A 101 -33.43 23.16 -19.72
N VAL A 102 -33.36 22.93 -18.40
CA VAL A 102 -34.30 23.49 -17.42
C VAL A 102 -34.25 25.02 -17.41
N GLN A 103 -33.05 25.62 -17.47
CA GLN A 103 -32.89 27.07 -17.55
C GLN A 103 -33.51 27.66 -18.82
N ASN A 104 -33.39 26.96 -19.95
CA ASN A 104 -33.98 27.39 -21.22
C ASN A 104 -35.51 27.25 -21.22
N ILE A 105 -36.08 26.24 -20.56
CA ILE A 105 -37.54 26.09 -20.39
C ILE A 105 -38.11 27.17 -19.46
N ARG A 106 -37.32 27.64 -18.48
CA ARG A 106 -37.76 28.65 -17.49
C ARG A 106 -37.65 30.10 -18.00
N ARG A 107 -37.09 30.33 -19.19
CA ARG A 107 -37.13 31.62 -19.88
C ARG A 107 -38.39 31.72 -20.73
#